data_AF-B4VIG5-F1
#
_entry.id   AF-B4VIG5-F1
#
_cell.length_a   1.000
_cell.length_b   1.000
_cell.length_c   1.000
_cell.angle_alpha   90.00
_cell.angle_beta   90.00
_cell.angle_gamma   90.00
#
_symmetry.space_group_name_H-M   'P 1'
#
loop_
_entity.id
_entity.type
_entity.pdbx_description
1 polymer ?
#
loop_
_entity_poly.entity_id
_entity_poly.type
_entity_poly.pdbx_seq_one_letter_code
_entity_poly.pdbx_strand_id
1 'polypeptide(L)'
;MIFLIDHNLGGHAEILLGNIASQGWLELLPIRFVCFKEINLSIDSNDQVVWRTAQANQMILLTANRSMKGENSLEQVLREENTVNSLPVMTIGDADRFLADRAYRNRCVDRILEILLDIENWMGVGRIFIP
;
A
#
# COMPACT_ATOMS: atom_id res chain seq x y z
N MET A 1 0.34 12.06 -2.59
CA MET A 1 0.05 10.64 -2.91
C MET A 1 -0.98 10.08 -1.96
N ILE A 2 -1.94 9.34 -2.50
CA ILE A 2 -3.03 8.75 -1.74
C ILE A 2 -2.81 7.24 -1.68
N PHE A 3 -2.93 6.67 -0.49
CA PHE A 3 -2.88 5.23 -0.28
C PHE A 3 -4.25 4.71 0.08
N LEU A 4 -4.66 3.62 -0.57
CA LEU A 4 -5.76 2.78 -0.11
C LEU A 4 -5.17 1.78 0.89
N ILE A 5 -5.54 1.93 2.15
CA ILE A 5 -5.12 1.05 3.23
C ILE A 5 -6.03 -0.16 3.26
N ASP A 6 -5.44 -1.34 3.09
CA ASP A 6 -6.16 -2.59 3.22
C ASP A 6 -6.71 -2.76 4.65
N HIS A 7 -7.88 -3.37 4.77
CA HIS A 7 -8.60 -3.48 6.05
C HIS A 7 -7.79 -4.18 7.16
N ASN A 8 -6.86 -5.05 6.79
CA ASN A 8 -5.94 -5.75 7.71
C ASN A 8 -4.84 -4.84 8.30
N LEU A 9 -4.71 -3.60 7.83
CA LEU A 9 -3.64 -2.68 8.22
C LEU A 9 -4.08 -1.47 9.05
N GLY A 10 -5.34 -1.37 9.48
CA GLY A 10 -5.85 -0.17 10.17
C GLY A 10 -4.93 0.43 11.25
N GLY A 11 -4.56 -0.36 12.27
CA GLY A 11 -3.67 0.11 13.34
C GLY A 11 -2.22 0.35 12.89
N HIS A 12 -1.74 -0.38 11.89
CA HIS A 12 -0.38 -0.20 11.34
C HIS A 12 -0.29 1.12 10.56
N ALA A 13 -1.36 1.47 9.83
CA ALA A 13 -1.42 2.66 9.00
C ALA A 13 -1.36 3.95 9.84
N GLU A 14 -2.03 3.99 11.00
CA GLU A 14 -1.93 5.12 11.93
C GLU A 14 -0.49 5.32 12.44
N ILE A 15 0.16 4.22 12.85
CA ILE A 15 1.57 4.25 13.31
C ILE A 15 2.50 4.67 12.17
N LEU A 16 2.28 4.16 10.96
CA LEU A 16 3.06 4.49 9.77
C LEU A 16 2.96 5.97 9.43
N LEU A 17 1.74 6.50 9.33
CA LEU A 17 1.50 7.91 9.01
C LEU A 17 2.07 8.83 10.09
N GLY A 18 1.92 8.45 11.36
CA GLY A 18 2.53 9.15 12.48
C GLY A 18 4.07 9.17 12.40
N ASN A 19 4.70 8.07 11.97
CA ASN A 19 6.15 8.02 11.79
C ASN A 19 6.62 8.93 10.64
N ILE A 20 5.94 8.86 9.49
CA ILE A 20 6.18 9.76 8.34
C ILE A 20 6.06 11.23 8.77
N ALA A 21 4.99 11.58 9.50
CA ALA A 21 4.75 12.92 10.01
C ALA A 21 5.85 13.38 10.99
N SER A 22 6.24 12.52 11.93
CA SER A 22 7.26 12.85 12.95
C SER A 22 8.64 13.15 12.36
N GLN A 23 8.90 12.69 11.13
CA GLN A 23 10.12 12.93 10.39
C GLN A 23 10.02 14.15 9.45
N GLY A 24 8.89 14.88 9.45
CA GLY A 24 8.67 16.09 8.65
C GLY A 24 8.30 15.85 7.18
N TRP A 25 8.15 14.59 6.75
CA TRP A 25 7.94 14.27 5.34
C TRP A 25 6.61 14.77 4.77
N LEU A 26 5.58 14.95 5.59
CA LEU A 26 4.28 15.44 5.13
C LEU A 26 4.33 16.89 4.62
N GLU A 27 5.33 17.67 5.01
CA GLU A 27 5.55 19.03 4.50
C GLU A 27 6.16 19.02 3.09
N LEU A 28 6.88 17.96 2.74
CA LEU A 28 7.58 17.81 1.45
C LEU A 28 6.76 16.98 0.46
N LEU A 29 6.12 15.92 0.94
CA LEU A 29 5.34 14.97 0.17
C LEU A 29 3.96 14.82 0.83
N PRO A 30 2.89 15.39 0.22
CA PRO A 30 1.56 15.27 0.80
C PRO A 30 1.09 13.82 0.71
N ILE A 31 1.16 13.07 1.80
CA ILE A 31 0.73 11.66 1.88
C ILE A 31 -0.59 11.60 2.63
N ARG A 32 -1.59 10.96 2.02
CA ARG A 32 -2.90 10.71 2.63
C ARG A 32 -3.22 9.23 2.62
N PHE A 33 -3.67 8.72 3.76
CA PHE A 33 -4.20 7.37 3.87
C PHE A 33 -5.73 7.41 3.82
N VAL A 34 -6.32 6.47 3.10
CA VAL A 34 -7.75 6.30 2.92
C VAL A 34 -8.10 4.85 3.23
N CYS A 35 -9.05 4.65 4.13
CA CYS A 35 -9.55 3.33 4.50
C CYS A 35 -10.78 2.95 3.67
N PHE A 36 -11.11 1.65 3.62
CA PHE A 36 -12.25 1.13 2.86
C PHE A 36 -13.57 1.80 3.23
N LYS A 37 -13.78 2.05 4.52
CA LYS A 37 -14.96 2.74 5.05
C LYS A 37 -15.12 4.14 4.47
N GLU A 38 -14.03 4.88 4.22
CA GLU A 38 -14.10 6.24 3.69
C GLU A 38 -14.59 6.28 2.24
N ILE A 39 -14.36 5.21 1.47
CA ILE A 39 -14.74 5.10 0.05
C ILE A 39 -15.92 4.13 -0.16
N ASN A 40 -16.59 3.71 0.91
CA ASN A 40 -17.68 2.73 0.88
C ASN A 40 -17.31 1.40 0.20
N LEU A 41 -16.04 0.97 0.30
CA LEU A 41 -15.59 -0.33 -0.16
C LEU A 41 -15.89 -1.39 0.91
N SER A 42 -16.42 -2.55 0.53
CA SER A 42 -16.68 -3.63 1.47
C SER A 42 -15.37 -4.25 1.97
N ILE A 43 -15.32 -4.60 3.26
CA ILE A 43 -14.19 -5.36 3.80
C ILE A 43 -14.11 -6.77 3.21
N ASP A 44 -15.22 -7.29 2.69
CA ASP A 44 -15.30 -8.61 2.04
C ASP A 44 -15.01 -8.53 0.53
N SER A 45 -14.61 -7.36 0.01
CA SER A 45 -14.23 -7.22 -1.40
C SER A 45 -12.98 -8.01 -1.74
N ASN A 46 -13.04 -8.77 -2.82
CA ASN A 46 -11.91 -9.56 -3.33
C ASN A 46 -10.76 -8.69 -3.86
N ASP A 47 -9.61 -9.30 -4.15
CA ASP A 47 -8.40 -8.58 -4.57
C ASP A 47 -8.59 -7.82 -5.88
N GLN A 48 -9.37 -8.36 -6.82
CA GLN A 48 -9.66 -7.71 -8.09
C GLN A 48 -10.42 -6.39 -7.88
N VAL A 49 -11.50 -6.42 -7.11
CA VAL A 49 -12.32 -5.23 -6.83
C VAL A 49 -11.50 -4.18 -6.10
N VAL A 50 -10.72 -4.59 -5.10
CA VAL A 50 -9.89 -3.67 -4.31
C VAL A 50 -8.80 -3.04 -5.19
N TRP A 51 -8.09 -3.84 -5.99
CA TRP A 51 -7.05 -3.34 -6.88
C TRP A 51 -7.62 -2.39 -7.94
N ARG A 52 -8.69 -2.77 -8.63
CA ARG A 52 -9.35 -1.90 -9.63
C ARG A 52 -9.82 -0.59 -9.01
N THR A 53 -10.38 -0.64 -7.80
CA THR A 53 -10.81 0.56 -7.07
C THR A 53 -9.62 1.47 -6.77
N ALA A 54 -8.49 0.92 -6.31
CA ALA A 54 -7.28 1.68 -6.06
C ALA A 54 -6.79 2.37 -7.35
N GLN A 55 -6.66 1.61 -8.45
CA GLN A 55 -6.16 2.13 -9.73
C GLN A 55 -7.08 3.19 -10.33
N ALA A 56 -8.40 2.96 -10.33
CA ALA A 56 -9.40 3.89 -10.87
C ALA A 56 -9.40 5.25 -10.14
N ASN A 57 -8.97 5.26 -8.87
CA ASN A 57 -8.87 6.46 -8.05
C ASN A 57 -7.43 6.97 -7.87
N GLN A 58 -6.46 6.42 -8.62
CA GLN A 58 -5.04 6.80 -8.56
C GLN A 58 -4.45 6.68 -7.14
N MET A 59 -4.80 5.59 -6.46
CA MET A 59 -4.34 5.26 -5.12
C MET A 59 -3.34 4.10 -5.15
N ILE A 60 -2.30 4.18 -4.33
CA ILE A 60 -1.38 3.07 -4.06
C ILE A 60 -2.03 2.14 -3.05
N LEU A 61 -2.18 0.86 -3.37
CA LEU A 61 -2.67 -0.14 -2.41
C LEU A 61 -1.54 -0.52 -1.45
N LEU A 62 -1.76 -0.31 -0.15
CA LEU A 62 -0.86 -0.78 0.92
C LEU A 62 -1.52 -1.93 1.67
N THR A 63 -0.82 -3.06 1.76
CA THR A 63 -1.25 -4.27 2.49
C THR A 63 -0.07 -4.87 3.24
N ALA A 64 -0.30 -5.85 4.11
CA ALA A 64 0.78 -6.70 4.65
C ALA A 64 0.56 -8.19 4.40
N ASN A 65 -0.66 -8.57 3.98
CA ASN A 65 -0.95 -9.95 3.66
C ASN A 65 -2.26 -10.06 2.87
N ARG A 66 -2.17 -9.99 1.54
CA ARG A 66 -3.13 -10.64 0.64
C ARG A 66 -2.44 -11.85 0.07
N SER A 67 -2.66 -12.99 0.71
CA SER A 67 -2.37 -14.32 0.17
C SER A 67 -3.68 -15.08 0.06
N MET A 68 -4.60 -14.57 -0.76
CA MET A 68 -5.72 -15.38 -1.20
C MET A 68 -5.20 -16.29 -2.31
N LYS A 69 -5.22 -17.60 -2.12
CA LYS A 69 -5.00 -18.56 -3.22
C LYS A 69 -6.31 -18.64 -4.02
N GLY A 70 -6.24 -18.46 -5.34
CA GLY A 70 -7.40 -18.63 -6.24
C GLY A 70 -7.46 -17.61 -7.38
N GLU A 71 -8.53 -17.68 -8.18
CA GLU A 71 -8.73 -16.90 -9.41
C GLU A 71 -8.74 -15.37 -9.19
N ASN A 72 -9.13 -14.94 -7.99
CA ASN A 72 -9.17 -13.52 -7.59
C ASN A 72 -8.05 -13.17 -6.61
N SER A 73 -6.92 -13.88 -6.69
CA SER A 73 -5.71 -13.54 -5.93
C SER A 73 -5.10 -12.25 -6.45
N LEU A 74 -4.50 -11.45 -5.57
CA LEU A 74 -3.80 -10.24 -5.97
C LEU A 74 -2.70 -10.55 -7.00
N GLU A 75 -1.99 -11.67 -6.87
CA GLU A 75 -1.00 -12.12 -7.84
C GLU A 75 -1.60 -12.34 -9.24
N GLN A 76 -2.77 -12.99 -9.31
CA GLN A 76 -3.43 -13.23 -10.59
C GLN A 76 -3.95 -11.93 -11.20
N VAL A 77 -4.57 -11.06 -10.39
CA VAL A 77 -5.03 -9.74 -10.84
C VAL A 77 -3.87 -8.92 -11.40
N LEU A 78 -2.74 -8.89 -10.69
CA LEU A 78 -1.53 -8.19 -11.16
C LEU A 78 -0.92 -8.84 -12.40
N ARG A 79 -1.10 -10.14 -12.62
CA ARG A 79 -0.64 -10.79 -13.85
C ARG A 79 -1.52 -10.47 -15.05
N GLU A 80 -2.83 -10.39 -14.85
CA GLU A 80 -3.82 -10.26 -15.93
C GLU A 80 -4.15 -8.80 -16.28
N GLU A 81 -4.13 -7.90 -15.30
CA GLU A 81 -4.68 -6.54 -15.45
C GLU A 81 -3.66 -5.42 -15.28
N ASN A 82 -2.48 -5.71 -14.72
CA ASN A 82 -1.44 -4.70 -14.54
C ASN A 82 -0.93 -4.20 -15.90
N THR A 83 -0.70 -2.89 -15.98
CA THR A 83 -0.19 -2.23 -17.18
C THR A 83 1.02 -1.38 -16.82
N VAL A 84 1.76 -0.90 -17.84
CA VAL A 84 2.86 0.06 -17.64
C VAL A 84 2.44 1.34 -16.90
N ASN A 85 1.13 1.65 -16.90
CA ASN A 85 0.58 2.84 -16.25
C ASN A 85 -0.02 2.56 -14.86
N SER A 86 0.05 1.32 -14.38
CA SER A 86 -0.55 0.94 -13.11
C SER A 86 0.33 1.35 -11.93
N LEU A 87 -0.27 1.87 -10.86
CA LEU A 87 0.44 2.15 -9.61
C LEU A 87 0.83 0.84 -8.93
N PRO A 88 2.01 0.78 -8.27
CA PRO A 88 2.44 -0.42 -7.57
C PRO A 88 1.54 -0.72 -6.37
N VAL A 89 1.44 -2.01 -6.03
CA VAL A 89 0.97 -2.46 -4.72
C VAL A 89 2.18 -2.55 -3.80
N MET A 90 2.12 -1.90 -2.63
CA MET A 90 3.13 -2.02 -1.60
C MET A 90 2.69 -3.04 -0.54
N THR A 91 3.56 -3.98 -0.20
CA THR A 91 3.31 -4.99 0.85
C THR A 91 4.35 -4.90 1.95
N ILE A 92 3.94 -4.59 3.18
CA ILE A 92 4.79 -4.73 4.37
C ILE A 92 5.06 -6.22 4.56
N GLY A 93 6.34 -6.62 4.50
CA GLY A 93 6.73 -8.03 4.51
C GLY A 93 6.43 -8.73 5.83
N ASP A 94 6.51 -8.01 6.95
CA ASP A 94 6.28 -8.53 8.30
C ASP A 94 5.54 -7.48 9.15
N ALA A 95 4.21 -7.63 9.21
CA ALA A 95 3.34 -6.70 9.93
C ALA A 95 3.56 -6.75 11.45
N ASP A 96 3.82 -7.94 12.00
CA ASP A 96 4.03 -8.12 13.44
C ASP A 96 5.34 -7.43 13.85
N ARG A 97 6.39 -7.60 13.04
CA ARG A 97 7.66 -6.91 13.26
C ARG A 97 7.55 -5.40 13.05
N PHE A 98 6.73 -4.93 12.12
CA PHE A 98 6.44 -3.50 11.97
C PHE A 98 5.95 -2.85 13.27
N LEU A 99 5.11 -3.55 14.03
CA LEU A 99 4.61 -3.07 15.32
C LEU A 99 5.70 -3.12 16.39
N ALA A 100 6.43 -4.23 16.48
CA ALA A 100 7.37 -4.51 17.57
C ALA A 100 8.74 -3.82 17.42
N ASP A 101 9.24 -3.62 16.20
CA ASP A 101 10.61 -3.17 15.93
C ASP A 101 10.60 -1.79 15.26
N ARG A 102 10.99 -0.76 16.03
CA ARG A 102 11.09 0.63 15.52
C ARG A 102 12.08 0.77 14.37
N ALA A 103 13.19 0.02 14.38
CA ALA A 103 14.18 0.11 13.31
C ALA A 103 13.66 -0.53 12.02
N TYR A 104 12.91 -1.65 12.13
CA TYR A 104 12.18 -2.24 11.01
C TYR A 104 11.18 -1.25 10.42
N ARG A 105 10.31 -0.69 11.28
CA ARG A 105 9.33 0.33 10.89
C ARG A 105 9.95 1.55 10.18
N ASN A 106 11.09 2.04 10.64
CA ASN A 106 11.77 3.15 9.98
C ASN A 106 12.25 2.76 8.57
N ARG A 107 12.75 1.54 8.37
CA ARG A 107 13.10 1.06 7.02
C ARG A 107 11.88 0.93 6.11
N CYS A 108 10.70 0.57 6.63
CA CYS A 108 9.47 0.61 5.84
C CYS A 108 9.19 2.04 5.35
N VAL A 109 9.32 3.03 6.24
CA VAL A 109 9.11 4.45 5.91
C VAL A 109 10.11 4.90 4.85
N ASP A 110 11.40 4.65 5.05
CA ASP A 110 12.46 5.01 4.10
C ASP A 110 12.17 4.43 2.72
N ARG A 111 11.78 3.15 2.66
CA ARG A 111 11.48 2.46 1.40
C ARG A 111 10.23 3.01 0.72
N ILE A 112 9.18 3.34 1.47
CA ILE A 112 7.98 3.97 0.91
C ILE A 112 8.35 5.32 0.30
N LEU A 113 9.12 6.15 1.02
CA LEU A 113 9.50 7.47 0.55
C LEU A 113 10.39 7.42 -0.70
N GLU A 114 11.34 6.49 -0.75
CA GLU A 114 12.16 6.23 -1.94
C GLU A 114 11.28 5.94 -3.17
N ILE A 115 10.27 5.08 -3.02
CA ILE A 115 9.35 4.74 -4.11
C ILE A 115 8.49 5.94 -4.50
N LEU A 116 7.98 6.70 -3.54
CA LEU A 116 7.14 7.86 -3.82
C LEU A 116 7.87 8.99 -4.52
N LEU A 117 9.15 9.21 -4.19
CA LEU A 117 9.99 10.24 -4.82
C LEU A 117 10.26 9.96 -6.29
N ASP A 118 10.19 8.70 -6.72
CA ASP A 118 10.50 8.26 -8.07
C ASP A 118 9.41 7.36 -8.65
N ILE A 119 8.15 7.68 -8.34
CA ILE A 119 7.00 6.80 -8.60
C ILE A 119 6.89 6.37 -10.08
N GLU A 120 7.31 7.21 -11.02
CA GLU A 120 7.31 6.94 -12.45
C GLU A 120 8.14 5.69 -12.80
N ASN A 121 9.28 5.49 -12.14
CA ASN A 121 10.12 4.31 -12.32
C ASN A 121 9.57 3.04 -11.64
N TRP A 122 8.53 3.19 -10.82
CA TRP A 122 7.85 2.09 -10.14
C TRP A 122 6.47 1.78 -10.71
N MET A 123 6.03 2.48 -11.76
CA MET A 123 4.78 2.17 -12.44
C MET A 123 4.89 0.84 -13.20
N GLY A 124 3.81 0.06 -13.16
CA GLY A 124 3.70 -1.23 -13.85
C GLY A 124 4.54 -2.37 -13.29
N VAL A 125 5.28 -2.17 -12.19
CA VAL A 125 6.07 -3.24 -11.55
C VAL A 125 5.21 -4.28 -10.83
N GLY A 126 3.91 -4.02 -10.66
CA GLY A 126 2.99 -4.89 -9.96
C GLY A 126 3.11 -4.77 -8.45
N ARG A 127 3.81 -5.71 -7.80
CA ARG A 127 3.90 -5.79 -6.33
C ARG A 127 5.32 -5.55 -5.84
N ILE A 128 5.47 -4.65 -4.87
CA ILE A 128 6.73 -4.35 -4.19
C ILE A 128 6.59 -4.76 -2.72
N PHE A 129 7.53 -5.58 -2.25
CA PHE A 129 7.66 -5.86 -0.82
C PHE A 129 8.53 -4.78 -0.19
N ILE A 130 7.99 -4.15 0.85
CA ILE A 130 8.72 -3.24 1.72
C ILE A 130 9.09 -3.99 3.02
N PRO A 131 10.20 -3.62 3.68
CA PRO A 131 10.60 -4.22 4.93
C PRO A 131 9.65 -3.82 6.06
#